data_AF-A0A7W1TA76-F1
#
_entry.id   AF-A0A7W1TA76-F1
#
_cell.length_a   1.000
_cell.length_b   1.000
_cell.length_c   1.000
_cell.angle_alpha   90.00
_cell.angle_beta   90.00
_cell.angle_gamma   90.00
#
_symmetry.space_group_name_H-M   'P 1'
#
loop_
_entity.id
_entity.type
_entity.pdbx_description
1 polymer ?
#
loop_
_entity_poly.entity_id
_entity_poly.type
_entity_poly.pdbx_seq_one_letter_code
_entity_poly.pdbx_strand_id
1 'polypeptide(L)'
;MRFSPSACALILLLTGACAGAAETPATAAGDTTTAGQAPPSGEADRAEAERTVKLGKQAMQEANEAPNRALDAVVAFTKALPYYEKAGETDTVCDLEADLFWCRKHLDAAAIKDLVGQPGGDPGLKDALAKADALTGKAVAPDEAETYKARAAKFAAEHPQDLDGIIAHYIEVAERFPGTPAAIAAQRLSLEAQDRQRAQYKAAEQARLGTLFTRAGAAAGGLAKVPEPAALRSEVAAVRKLYKDLYARTKPAQKRQLAVKLLREVPNSKDDPLAQYALLSEATDLGIAASDWYIAFTACDTLARSFAGVDATAKKKEVFAKARGNATVQAILKLLDTPDDAAANALVGRYFCFERGTWAVGLPLLAHGDDADLKAVAELDLRKPVAAAPQVEVGDRWYALAKKARQPAQDRMLARAAGWYRRAEPGLTGITRERIAQRSDEIYQQVPEPDIDYAHITVKQWDRLKARSIDIAAASPGTDLGVSLIKGAALIIVPHPTDTWTMHYERWHWSDKAANVFDTDATGTIPQEHGHRYMDSGPLGIIGVMVVTVGSDAPVHPGEISGEGKVVIGANLPTKGHNNATGAGRIRIKVLEADDDVAELPEVAAAGGR
;
A
#
# COMPACT_ATOMS: atom_id res chain seq x y z
N MET A 1 35.26 -37.19 -26.84
CA MET A 1 35.04 -38.64 -26.97
C MET A 1 33.66 -38.97 -26.41
N ARG A 2 32.90 -39.69 -27.23
CA ARG A 2 31.55 -40.27 -27.06
C ARG A 2 31.18 -40.74 -25.64
N PHE A 3 29.96 -40.44 -25.17
CA PHE A 3 28.77 -41.34 -25.14
C PHE A 3 27.76 -40.94 -24.04
N SER A 4 26.49 -40.76 -24.46
CA SER A 4 25.24 -40.99 -23.71
C SER A 4 25.06 -42.52 -23.49
N PRO A 5 24.07 -43.11 -22.74
CA PRO A 5 22.63 -42.82 -22.87
C PRO A 5 21.65 -43.13 -21.68
N SER A 6 20.38 -42.69 -21.84
CA SER A 6 19.08 -43.39 -21.64
C SER A 6 18.71 -44.10 -20.32
N ALA A 7 17.45 -44.41 -19.95
CA ALA A 7 16.05 -44.04 -20.28
C ALA A 7 15.12 -45.04 -19.53
N CYS A 8 13.82 -44.72 -19.38
CA CYS A 8 12.67 -45.62 -19.13
C CYS A 8 12.56 -46.27 -17.71
N ALA A 9 11.40 -46.61 -17.13
CA ALA A 9 10.05 -46.86 -17.64
C ALA A 9 8.95 -46.70 -16.56
N LEU A 10 7.73 -46.56 -17.08
CA LEU A 10 6.39 -46.54 -16.49
C LEU A 10 5.94 -47.91 -15.94
N ILE A 11 5.20 -47.98 -14.81
CA ILE A 11 4.25 -49.07 -14.52
C ILE A 11 2.98 -48.52 -13.86
N LEU A 12 1.85 -48.86 -14.48
CA LEU A 12 0.45 -48.62 -14.10
C LEU A 12 -0.11 -49.94 -13.54
N LEU A 13 -0.87 -49.91 -12.44
CA LEU A 13 -1.80 -51.00 -12.08
C LEU A 13 -3.06 -50.43 -11.42
N LEU A 14 -4.19 -50.68 -12.08
CA LEU A 14 -5.56 -50.53 -11.62
C LEU A 14 -6.01 -51.82 -10.92
N THR A 15 -6.73 -51.71 -9.80
CA THR A 15 -7.75 -52.68 -9.38
C THR A 15 -8.89 -51.95 -8.67
N GLY A 16 -10.12 -52.26 -9.05
CA GLY A 16 -11.35 -51.79 -8.39
C GLY A 16 -11.97 -52.86 -7.50
N ALA A 17 -12.89 -52.45 -6.62
CA ALA A 17 -13.97 -53.28 -6.10
C ALA A 17 -15.05 -52.40 -5.43
N CYS A 18 -16.30 -52.75 -5.68
CA CYS A 18 -17.53 -52.08 -5.24
C CYS A 18 -17.96 -52.46 -3.81
N ALA A 19 -18.86 -51.61 -3.25
CA ALA A 19 -20.12 -51.95 -2.56
C ALA A 19 -20.29 -51.42 -1.13
N GLY A 20 -21.48 -50.85 -0.87
CA GLY A 20 -22.09 -50.77 0.46
C GLY A 20 -22.60 -49.40 0.89
N ALA A 21 -23.86 -49.09 0.59
CA ALA A 21 -24.59 -47.94 1.12
C ALA A 21 -25.12 -48.21 2.54
N ALA A 22 -25.09 -47.18 3.41
CA ALA A 22 -26.01 -47.01 4.54
C ALA A 22 -25.99 -45.54 5.01
N GLU A 23 -27.15 -45.09 5.49
CA GLU A 23 -27.63 -43.70 5.56
C GLU A 23 -27.07 -42.84 6.72
N THR A 24 -27.20 -41.53 6.51
CA THR A 24 -26.95 -40.32 7.34
C THR A 24 -27.71 -40.30 8.69
N PRO A 25 -27.39 -39.42 9.70
CA PRO A 25 -27.27 -37.95 9.53
C PRO A 25 -26.30 -37.12 10.42
N ALA A 26 -25.90 -35.99 9.83
CA ALA A 26 -25.63 -34.64 10.36
C ALA A 26 -24.95 -34.43 11.73
N THR A 27 -23.81 -33.73 11.76
CA THR A 27 -23.71 -32.29 12.16
C THR A 27 -22.29 -31.71 11.99
N ALA A 28 -22.24 -30.57 11.31
CA ALA A 28 -21.28 -29.45 11.32
C ALA A 28 -19.87 -29.59 11.98
N ALA A 29 -18.84 -29.51 11.12
CA ALA A 29 -17.53 -28.86 11.33
C ALA A 29 -16.95 -28.66 9.92
N GLY A 30 -16.55 -27.47 9.48
CA GLY A 30 -15.42 -26.70 9.99
C GLY A 30 -14.42 -26.61 8.82
N ASP A 31 -14.29 -25.40 8.25
CA ASP A 31 -13.51 -25.12 7.04
C ASP A 31 -12.09 -25.70 7.09
N THR A 32 -11.82 -26.63 6.17
CA THR A 32 -10.46 -27.01 5.78
C THR A 32 -10.12 -26.36 4.46
N THR A 33 -9.13 -25.47 4.53
CA THR A 33 -8.37 -24.87 3.44
C THR A 33 -8.06 -25.87 2.33
N THR A 34 -8.70 -25.70 1.17
CA THR A 34 -8.36 -26.42 -0.06
C THR A 34 -7.11 -25.80 -0.68
N ALA A 35 -6.04 -26.59 -0.73
CA ALA A 35 -4.94 -26.39 -1.66
C ALA A 35 -5.49 -26.35 -3.10
N GLY A 36 -4.96 -25.40 -3.90
CA GLY A 36 -5.50 -25.00 -5.19
C GLY A 36 -5.82 -26.14 -6.15
N GLN A 37 -7.10 -26.39 -6.36
CA GLN A 37 -7.60 -26.92 -7.62
C GLN A 37 -7.65 -25.76 -8.60
N ALA A 38 -7.02 -25.93 -9.77
CA ALA A 38 -7.20 -25.00 -10.88
C ALA A 38 -8.70 -24.87 -11.16
N PRO A 39 -9.22 -23.65 -11.39
CA PRO A 39 -10.63 -23.46 -11.67
C PRO A 39 -11.06 -24.33 -12.87
N PRO A 40 -12.30 -24.86 -12.90
CA PRO A 40 -12.83 -25.54 -14.07
C PRO A 40 -12.64 -24.67 -15.31
N SER A 41 -12.36 -25.29 -16.46
CA SER A 41 -11.94 -24.57 -17.68
C SER A 41 -12.86 -23.40 -18.06
N GLY A 42 -14.18 -23.54 -17.86
CA GLY A 42 -15.14 -22.46 -18.11
C GLY A 42 -15.03 -21.25 -17.17
N GLU A 43 -14.58 -21.44 -15.93
CA GLU A 43 -14.37 -20.35 -14.95
C GLU A 43 -13.03 -19.64 -15.19
N ALA A 44 -12.01 -20.39 -15.62
CA ALA A 44 -10.75 -19.80 -16.10
C ALA A 44 -10.96 -18.93 -17.36
N ASP A 45 -11.73 -19.42 -18.32
CA ASP A 45 -12.10 -18.71 -19.55
C ASP A 45 -12.92 -17.44 -19.25
N ARG A 46 -13.88 -17.52 -18.31
CA ARG A 46 -14.65 -16.35 -17.83
C ARG A 46 -13.73 -15.31 -17.20
N ALA A 47 -12.88 -15.73 -16.28
CA ALA A 47 -11.97 -14.83 -15.59
C ALA A 47 -10.97 -14.18 -16.55
N GLU A 48 -10.56 -14.86 -17.63
CA GLU A 48 -9.76 -14.24 -18.69
C GLU A 48 -10.57 -13.21 -19.49
N ALA A 49 -11.82 -13.53 -19.88
CA ALA A 49 -12.68 -12.60 -20.60
C ALA A 49 -12.96 -11.33 -19.77
N GLU A 50 -13.35 -11.46 -18.50
CA GLU A 50 -13.58 -10.34 -17.58
C GLU A 50 -12.32 -9.49 -17.37
N ARG A 51 -11.15 -10.12 -17.21
CA ARG A 51 -9.86 -9.41 -17.14
C ARG A 51 -9.56 -8.64 -18.42
N THR A 52 -9.85 -9.23 -19.57
CA THR A 52 -9.63 -8.60 -20.88
C THR A 52 -10.56 -7.39 -21.06
N VAL A 53 -11.84 -7.49 -20.71
CA VAL A 53 -12.77 -6.34 -20.74
C VAL A 53 -12.28 -5.21 -19.83
N LYS A 54 -11.83 -5.54 -18.63
CA LYS A 54 -11.30 -4.55 -17.68
C LYS A 54 -10.08 -3.81 -18.24
N LEU A 55 -9.17 -4.52 -18.91
CA LEU A 55 -8.03 -3.90 -19.61
C LEU A 55 -8.49 -2.99 -20.75
N GLY A 56 -9.51 -3.40 -21.50
CA GLY A 56 -10.09 -2.59 -22.57
C GLY A 56 -10.71 -1.29 -22.05
N LYS A 57 -11.52 -1.36 -20.99
CA LYS A 57 -12.12 -0.17 -20.32
C LYS A 57 -11.05 0.77 -19.78
N GLN A 58 -9.98 0.25 -19.19
CA GLN A 58 -8.86 1.06 -18.73
C GLN A 58 -8.17 1.79 -19.91
N ALA A 59 -7.89 1.07 -21.00
CA ALA A 59 -7.28 1.66 -22.19
C ALA A 59 -8.18 2.72 -22.85
N MET A 60 -9.49 2.50 -22.84
CA MET A 60 -10.50 3.46 -23.31
C MET A 60 -10.48 4.75 -22.48
N GLN A 61 -10.42 4.65 -21.15
CA GLN A 61 -10.28 5.81 -20.26
C GLN A 61 -8.99 6.60 -20.51
N GLU A 62 -7.88 5.89 -20.67
CA GLU A 62 -6.56 6.50 -20.93
C GLU A 62 -6.50 7.16 -22.32
N ALA A 63 -7.36 6.75 -23.26
CA ALA A 63 -7.44 7.35 -24.60
C ALA A 63 -7.83 8.83 -24.59
N ASN A 64 -8.47 9.31 -23.51
CA ASN A 64 -8.80 10.73 -23.32
C ASN A 64 -7.55 11.61 -23.17
N GLU A 65 -6.44 11.07 -22.63
CA GLU A 65 -5.16 11.77 -22.52
C GLU A 65 -4.16 11.35 -23.61
N ALA A 66 -4.24 10.09 -24.04
CA ALA A 66 -3.31 9.47 -24.98
C ALA A 66 -4.10 8.73 -26.08
N PRO A 67 -4.48 9.40 -27.19
CA PRO A 67 -5.40 8.84 -28.20
C PRO A 67 -5.00 7.48 -28.78
N ASN A 68 -3.71 7.14 -28.77
CA ASN A 68 -3.20 5.84 -29.20
C ASN A 68 -3.69 4.67 -28.32
N ARG A 69 -4.09 4.91 -27.07
CA ARG A 69 -4.62 3.90 -26.15
C ARG A 69 -6.00 3.35 -26.58
N ALA A 70 -6.73 4.07 -27.44
CA ALA A 70 -7.97 3.56 -28.04
C ALA A 70 -7.75 2.25 -28.83
N LEU A 71 -6.55 2.04 -29.38
CA LEU A 71 -6.21 0.82 -30.11
C LEU A 71 -6.06 -0.39 -29.19
N ASP A 72 -5.45 -0.21 -28.02
CA ASP A 72 -5.33 -1.26 -27.01
C ASP A 72 -6.72 -1.69 -26.50
N ALA A 73 -7.64 -0.73 -26.39
CA ALA A 73 -9.04 -1.00 -26.07
C ALA A 73 -9.73 -1.85 -27.15
N VAL A 74 -9.55 -1.51 -28.44
CA VAL A 74 -10.09 -2.30 -29.56
C VAL A 74 -9.59 -3.74 -29.53
N VAL A 75 -8.29 -3.95 -29.33
CA VAL A 75 -7.71 -5.30 -29.26
C VAL A 75 -8.31 -6.08 -28.09
N ALA A 76 -8.42 -5.47 -26.92
CA ALA A 76 -8.98 -6.12 -25.75
C ALA A 76 -10.46 -6.50 -25.95
N PHE A 77 -11.31 -5.56 -26.38
CA PHE A 77 -12.73 -5.81 -26.56
C PHE A 77 -13.01 -6.86 -27.64
N THR A 78 -12.31 -6.79 -28.79
CA THR A 78 -12.46 -7.80 -29.85
C THR A 78 -11.95 -9.19 -29.45
N LYS A 79 -10.99 -9.27 -28.51
CA LYS A 79 -10.55 -10.55 -27.93
C LYS A 79 -11.59 -11.12 -26.97
N ALA A 80 -12.26 -10.28 -26.18
CA ALA A 80 -13.25 -10.72 -25.19
C ALA A 80 -14.61 -11.06 -25.81
N LEU A 81 -15.01 -10.37 -26.87
CA LEU A 81 -16.34 -10.48 -27.49
C LEU A 81 -16.79 -11.93 -27.80
N PRO A 82 -15.97 -12.81 -28.41
CA PRO A 82 -16.41 -14.17 -28.78
C PRO A 82 -16.80 -15.04 -27.59
N TYR A 83 -16.24 -14.76 -26.40
CA TYR A 83 -16.62 -15.48 -25.19
C TYR A 83 -18.07 -15.17 -24.81
N TYR A 84 -18.43 -13.89 -24.75
CA TYR A 84 -19.78 -13.45 -24.34
C TYR A 84 -20.84 -13.80 -25.39
N GLU A 85 -20.48 -13.77 -26.69
CA GLU A 85 -21.33 -14.28 -27.77
C GLU A 85 -21.66 -15.77 -27.56
N LYS A 86 -20.65 -16.60 -27.27
CA LYS A 86 -20.82 -18.03 -27.02
C LYS A 86 -21.59 -18.31 -25.73
N ALA A 87 -21.39 -17.48 -24.70
CA ALA A 87 -22.08 -17.58 -23.43
C ALA A 87 -23.55 -17.13 -23.50
N GLY A 88 -23.96 -16.46 -24.58
CA GLY A 88 -25.31 -15.92 -24.73
C GLY A 88 -25.57 -14.69 -23.85
N GLU A 89 -24.52 -14.04 -23.34
CA GLU A 89 -24.62 -12.83 -22.51
C GLU A 89 -24.87 -11.59 -23.40
N THR A 90 -26.11 -11.48 -23.91
CA THR A 90 -26.46 -10.48 -24.94
C THR A 90 -26.26 -9.03 -24.48
N ASP A 91 -26.55 -8.72 -23.21
CA ASP A 91 -26.31 -7.37 -22.66
C ASP A 91 -24.82 -7.02 -22.75
N THR A 92 -23.93 -7.88 -22.25
CA THR A 92 -22.47 -7.69 -22.30
C THR A 92 -21.94 -7.57 -23.73
N VAL A 93 -22.50 -8.34 -24.67
CA VAL A 93 -22.14 -8.23 -26.09
C VAL A 93 -22.48 -6.85 -26.63
N CYS A 94 -23.69 -6.35 -26.37
CA CYS A 94 -24.09 -5.00 -26.78
C CYS A 94 -23.22 -3.91 -26.14
N ASP A 95 -22.86 -4.07 -24.86
CA ASP A 95 -22.01 -3.12 -24.16
C ASP A 95 -20.62 -3.03 -24.80
N LEU A 96 -20.03 -4.18 -25.15
CA LEU A 96 -18.74 -4.24 -25.84
C LEU A 96 -18.81 -3.69 -27.27
N GLU A 97 -19.92 -3.90 -27.98
CA GLU A 97 -20.14 -3.30 -29.30
C GLU A 97 -20.21 -1.77 -29.22
N ALA A 98 -20.89 -1.21 -28.22
CA ALA A 98 -20.95 0.23 -27.98
C ALA A 98 -19.57 0.81 -27.64
N ASP A 99 -18.80 0.13 -26.77
CA ASP A 99 -17.43 0.53 -26.44
C ASP A 99 -16.52 0.49 -27.68
N LEU A 100 -16.64 -0.55 -28.51
CA LEU A 100 -15.91 -0.67 -29.78
C LEU A 100 -16.30 0.44 -30.76
N PHE A 101 -17.58 0.80 -30.83
CA PHE A 101 -18.06 1.93 -31.63
C PHE A 101 -17.40 3.24 -31.22
N TRP A 102 -17.36 3.51 -29.92
CA TRP A 102 -16.67 4.68 -29.39
C TRP A 102 -15.17 4.63 -29.67
N CYS A 103 -14.49 3.51 -29.38
CA CYS A 103 -13.05 3.38 -29.57
C CYS A 103 -12.66 3.60 -31.02
N ARG A 104 -13.43 3.04 -31.96
CA ARG A 104 -13.17 3.17 -33.40
C ARG A 104 -13.17 4.62 -33.89
N LYS A 105 -14.02 5.47 -33.30
CA LYS A 105 -14.13 6.90 -33.58
C LYS A 105 -12.97 7.71 -33.01
N HIS A 106 -12.38 7.26 -31.92
CA HIS A 106 -11.28 7.93 -31.23
C HIS A 106 -9.90 7.43 -31.68
N LEU A 107 -9.85 6.52 -32.66
CA LEU A 107 -8.60 6.11 -33.30
C LEU A 107 -8.09 7.17 -34.28
N ASP A 108 -6.81 7.53 -34.12
CA ASP A 108 -6.09 8.33 -35.09
C ASP A 108 -5.70 7.46 -36.31
N ALA A 109 -6.20 7.84 -37.49
CA ALA A 109 -5.91 7.16 -38.75
C ALA A 109 -4.41 7.17 -39.11
N ALA A 110 -3.66 8.18 -38.67
CA ALA A 110 -2.20 8.22 -38.85
C ALA A 110 -1.49 7.21 -37.95
N ALA A 111 -1.90 7.11 -36.68
CA ALA A 111 -1.34 6.14 -35.73
C ALA A 111 -1.62 4.68 -36.14
N ILE A 112 -2.81 4.39 -36.67
CA ILE A 112 -3.12 3.07 -37.24
C ILE A 112 -2.16 2.73 -38.38
N LYS A 113 -1.92 3.68 -39.30
CA LYS A 113 -1.05 3.48 -40.45
C LYS A 113 0.40 3.18 -40.04
N ASP A 114 0.89 3.86 -39.01
CA ASP A 114 2.26 3.68 -38.50
C ASP A 114 2.44 2.33 -37.76
N LEU A 115 1.40 1.84 -37.09
CA LEU A 115 1.43 0.54 -36.38
C LEU A 115 1.19 -0.67 -37.29
N VAL A 116 0.28 -0.52 -38.26
CA VAL A 116 -0.14 -1.61 -39.16
C VAL A 116 0.73 -1.71 -40.42
N GLY A 117 1.34 -0.59 -40.83
CA GLY A 117 2.12 -0.45 -42.06
C GLY A 117 3.60 -0.82 -41.96
N GLN A 118 4.13 -1.08 -40.76
CA GLN A 118 5.52 -1.53 -40.59
C GLN A 118 5.70 -2.98 -41.06
N PRO A 119 6.80 -3.31 -41.78
CA PRO A 119 7.15 -4.69 -42.08
C PRO A 119 7.30 -5.49 -40.77
N GLY A 120 6.40 -6.45 -40.53
CA GLY A 120 6.34 -7.21 -39.27
C GLY A 120 5.26 -6.77 -38.27
N GLY A 121 4.35 -5.87 -38.64
CA GLY A 121 3.22 -5.46 -37.79
C GLY A 121 2.35 -6.65 -37.35
N ASP A 122 1.84 -6.59 -36.11
CA ASP A 122 1.11 -7.66 -35.43
C ASP A 122 -0.15 -8.08 -36.23
N PRO A 123 -0.22 -9.33 -36.72
CA PRO A 123 -1.40 -9.85 -37.41
C PRO A 123 -2.68 -9.78 -36.56
N GLY A 124 -2.58 -9.97 -35.24
CA GLY A 124 -3.72 -9.89 -34.33
C GLY A 124 -4.32 -8.48 -34.25
N LEU A 125 -3.51 -7.45 -34.44
CA LEU A 125 -3.95 -6.05 -34.49
C LEU A 125 -4.77 -5.76 -35.75
N LYS A 126 -4.34 -6.28 -36.90
CA LYS A 126 -5.08 -6.14 -38.18
C LYS A 126 -6.45 -6.80 -38.08
N ASP A 127 -6.52 -8.00 -37.51
CA ASP A 127 -7.76 -8.74 -37.35
C ASP A 127 -8.72 -8.05 -36.37
N ALA A 128 -8.20 -7.50 -35.27
CA ALA A 128 -8.99 -6.72 -34.31
C ALA A 128 -9.63 -5.48 -34.97
N LEU A 129 -8.85 -4.73 -35.75
CA LEU A 129 -9.35 -3.55 -36.48
C LEU A 129 -10.42 -3.92 -37.50
N ALA A 130 -10.19 -4.98 -38.30
CA ALA A 130 -11.16 -5.43 -39.29
C ALA A 130 -12.50 -5.87 -38.64
N LYS A 131 -12.43 -6.55 -37.49
CA LYS A 131 -13.62 -6.92 -36.71
C LYS A 131 -14.36 -5.68 -36.20
N ALA A 132 -13.64 -4.71 -35.63
CA ALA A 132 -14.24 -3.46 -35.17
C ALA A 132 -14.90 -2.68 -36.33
N ASP A 133 -14.25 -2.59 -37.50
CA ASP A 133 -14.83 -1.96 -38.69
C ASP A 133 -16.14 -2.65 -39.12
N ALA A 134 -16.19 -3.99 -39.11
CA ALA A 134 -17.37 -4.74 -39.49
C ALA A 134 -18.56 -4.52 -38.52
N LEU A 135 -18.29 -4.49 -37.21
CA LEU A 135 -19.31 -4.27 -36.18
C LEU A 135 -19.86 -2.84 -36.20
N THR A 136 -18.98 -1.87 -36.37
CA THR A 136 -19.34 -0.44 -36.35
C THR A 136 -19.97 0.01 -37.66
N GLY A 137 -19.60 -0.59 -38.79
CA GLY A 137 -20.16 -0.30 -40.11
C GLY A 137 -21.51 -0.97 -40.41
N LYS A 138 -22.02 -1.82 -39.52
CA LYS A 138 -23.30 -2.53 -39.71
C LYS A 138 -24.47 -1.53 -39.78
N ALA A 139 -25.19 -1.51 -40.91
CA ALA A 139 -26.39 -0.71 -41.08
C ALA A 139 -27.54 -1.28 -40.23
N VAL A 140 -28.27 -0.39 -39.55
CA VAL A 140 -29.39 -0.75 -38.67
C VAL A 140 -30.63 0.02 -39.10
N ALA A 141 -31.80 -0.60 -39.03
CA ALA A 141 -33.06 0.01 -39.47
C ALA A 141 -33.48 1.17 -38.53
N PRO A 142 -33.98 2.31 -39.04
CA PRO A 142 -34.30 3.49 -38.22
C PRO A 142 -35.36 3.26 -37.13
N ASP A 143 -36.21 2.25 -37.28
CA ASP A 143 -37.24 1.85 -36.31
C ASP A 143 -36.66 1.16 -35.06
N GLU A 144 -35.41 0.69 -35.10
CA GLU A 144 -34.72 0.15 -33.93
C GLU A 144 -34.19 1.23 -32.97
N ALA A 145 -34.27 2.51 -33.33
CA ALA A 145 -33.63 3.60 -32.59
C ALA A 145 -34.08 3.70 -31.11
N GLU A 146 -35.38 3.47 -30.82
CA GLU A 146 -35.87 3.46 -29.43
C GLU A 146 -35.38 2.23 -28.66
N THR A 147 -35.17 1.09 -29.33
CA THR A 147 -34.61 -0.12 -28.70
C THR A 147 -33.14 0.09 -28.30
N TYR A 148 -32.33 0.72 -29.15
CA TYR A 148 -30.95 1.11 -28.80
C TYR A 148 -30.93 2.12 -27.65
N LYS A 149 -31.79 3.14 -27.71
CA LYS A 149 -31.89 4.13 -26.64
C LYS A 149 -32.32 3.52 -25.31
N ALA A 150 -33.25 2.56 -25.32
CA ALA A 150 -33.68 1.84 -24.11
C ALA A 150 -32.53 1.02 -23.50
N ARG A 151 -31.70 0.38 -24.32
CA ARG A 151 -30.48 -0.31 -23.87
C ARG A 151 -29.47 0.65 -23.26
N ALA A 152 -29.19 1.77 -23.92
CA ALA A 152 -28.31 2.81 -23.38
C ALA A 152 -28.82 3.35 -22.02
N ALA A 153 -30.15 3.53 -21.88
CA ALA A 153 -30.76 3.95 -20.62
C ALA A 153 -30.68 2.89 -19.52
N LYS A 154 -30.83 1.61 -19.87
CA LYS A 154 -30.63 0.49 -18.93
C LYS A 154 -29.18 0.47 -18.43
N PHE A 155 -28.21 0.52 -19.34
CA PHE A 155 -26.78 0.59 -18.99
C PHE A 155 -26.49 1.76 -18.04
N ALA A 156 -26.99 2.97 -18.35
CA ALA A 156 -26.78 4.14 -17.52
C ALA A 156 -27.40 4.04 -16.12
N ALA A 157 -28.52 3.32 -15.97
CA ALA A 157 -29.15 3.07 -14.69
C ALA A 157 -28.40 2.03 -13.84
N GLU A 158 -27.85 0.99 -14.48
CA GLU A 158 -27.09 -0.08 -13.83
C GLU A 158 -25.65 0.36 -13.50
N HIS A 159 -25.08 1.28 -14.29
CA HIS A 159 -23.69 1.73 -14.18
C HIS A 159 -23.57 3.27 -14.08
N PRO A 160 -24.18 3.94 -13.08
CA PRO A 160 -24.26 5.40 -13.01
C PRO A 160 -22.92 6.13 -12.84
N GLN A 161 -21.83 5.39 -12.56
CA GLN A 161 -20.46 5.87 -12.42
C GLN A 161 -19.58 5.54 -13.64
N ASP A 162 -20.00 4.65 -14.55
CA ASP A 162 -19.27 4.37 -15.78
C ASP A 162 -19.66 5.39 -16.86
N LEU A 163 -19.16 6.61 -16.70
CA LEU A 163 -19.48 7.70 -17.62
C LEU A 163 -18.93 7.43 -19.03
N ASP A 164 -17.76 6.79 -19.17
CA ASP A 164 -17.21 6.39 -20.46
C ASP A 164 -18.15 5.44 -21.21
N GLY A 165 -18.64 4.39 -20.53
CA GLY A 165 -19.63 3.48 -21.09
C GLY A 165 -20.95 4.17 -21.42
N ILE A 166 -21.47 5.02 -20.53
CA ILE A 166 -22.71 5.79 -20.78
C ILE A 166 -22.57 6.67 -22.03
N ILE A 167 -21.42 7.36 -22.17
CA ILE A 167 -21.13 8.21 -23.33
C ILE A 167 -21.08 7.36 -24.59
N ALA A 168 -20.38 6.22 -24.57
CA ALA A 168 -20.28 5.30 -25.72
C ALA A 168 -21.65 4.85 -26.23
N HIS A 169 -22.51 4.37 -25.33
CA HIS A 169 -23.86 3.90 -25.66
C HIS A 169 -24.73 4.98 -26.28
N TYR A 170 -24.74 6.20 -25.71
CA TYR A 170 -25.55 7.28 -26.25
C TYR A 170 -24.98 7.88 -27.55
N ILE A 171 -23.65 7.91 -27.74
CA ILE A 171 -23.04 8.29 -29.02
C ILE A 171 -23.40 7.30 -30.11
N GLU A 172 -23.37 6.00 -29.83
CA GLU A 172 -23.78 4.98 -30.79
C GLU A 172 -25.22 5.22 -31.27
N VAL A 173 -26.17 5.47 -30.36
CA VAL A 173 -27.56 5.77 -30.71
C VAL A 173 -27.66 7.06 -31.55
N ALA A 174 -26.97 8.12 -31.13
CA ALA A 174 -27.01 9.41 -31.81
C ALA A 174 -26.53 9.33 -33.26
N GLU A 175 -25.50 8.52 -33.51
CA GLU A 175 -24.84 8.44 -34.81
C GLU A 175 -25.36 7.33 -35.72
N ARG A 176 -25.87 6.21 -35.17
CA ARG A 176 -26.51 5.17 -35.97
C ARG A 176 -27.88 5.59 -36.50
N PHE A 177 -28.59 6.48 -35.79
CA PHE A 177 -29.97 6.86 -36.10
C PHE A 177 -30.16 8.36 -36.36
N PRO A 178 -29.35 9.00 -37.22
CA PRO A 178 -29.34 10.44 -37.39
C PRO A 178 -30.73 10.98 -37.75
N GLY A 179 -31.17 12.04 -37.06
CA GLY A 179 -32.44 12.71 -37.31
C GLY A 179 -33.66 12.09 -36.61
N THR A 180 -33.53 10.94 -35.96
CA THR A 180 -34.62 10.35 -35.16
C THR A 180 -34.78 11.07 -33.80
N PRO A 181 -35.99 11.06 -33.18
CA PRO A 181 -36.17 11.58 -31.82
C PRO A 181 -35.27 10.89 -30.79
N ALA A 182 -35.04 9.58 -30.95
CA ALA A 182 -34.15 8.79 -30.11
C ALA A 182 -32.71 9.32 -30.18
N ALA A 183 -32.18 9.58 -31.38
CA ALA A 183 -30.84 10.12 -31.56
C ALA A 183 -30.67 11.53 -30.99
N ILE A 184 -31.67 12.42 -31.15
CA ILE A 184 -31.64 13.77 -30.55
C ILE A 184 -31.59 13.68 -29.02
N ALA A 185 -32.40 12.80 -28.43
CA ALA A 185 -32.40 12.57 -26.98
C ALA A 185 -31.07 11.97 -26.50
N ALA A 186 -30.53 10.99 -27.24
CA ALA A 186 -29.26 10.36 -26.93
C ALA A 186 -28.09 11.35 -27.02
N GLN A 187 -28.06 12.22 -28.02
CA GLN A 187 -27.05 13.28 -28.12
C GLN A 187 -27.03 14.18 -26.88
N ARG A 188 -28.20 14.59 -26.38
CA ARG A 188 -28.30 15.39 -25.16
C ARG A 188 -27.79 14.63 -23.94
N LEU A 189 -28.19 13.36 -23.78
CA LEU A 189 -27.77 12.53 -22.64
C LEU A 189 -26.26 12.24 -22.67
N SER A 190 -25.68 12.06 -23.87
CA SER A 190 -24.24 11.94 -24.05
C SER A 190 -23.51 13.22 -23.59
N LEU A 191 -24.00 14.40 -23.98
CA LEU A 191 -23.43 15.68 -23.55
C LEU A 191 -23.51 15.87 -22.02
N GLU A 192 -24.64 15.52 -21.40
CA GLU A 192 -24.80 15.54 -19.94
C GLU A 192 -23.80 14.59 -19.24
N ALA A 193 -23.60 13.39 -19.80
CA ALA A 193 -22.60 12.44 -19.29
C ALA A 193 -21.16 12.95 -19.47
N GLN A 194 -20.84 13.58 -20.60
CA GLN A 194 -19.54 14.22 -20.84
C GLN A 194 -19.30 15.38 -19.86
N ASP A 195 -20.32 16.19 -19.55
CA ASP A 195 -20.22 17.27 -18.56
C ASP A 195 -19.90 16.71 -17.17
N ARG A 196 -20.60 15.65 -16.76
CA ARG A 196 -20.32 14.92 -15.51
C ARG A 196 -18.91 14.32 -15.50
N GLN A 197 -18.46 13.77 -16.61
CA GLN A 197 -17.14 13.15 -16.73
C GLN A 197 -16.04 14.21 -16.61
N ARG A 198 -16.15 15.33 -17.31
CA ARG A 198 -15.21 16.45 -17.17
C ARG A 198 -15.19 17.00 -15.75
N ALA A 199 -16.34 17.09 -15.09
CA ALA A 199 -16.42 17.48 -13.68
C ALA A 199 -15.71 16.46 -12.77
N GLN A 200 -15.90 15.16 -13.01
CA GLN A 200 -15.23 14.08 -12.28
C GLN A 200 -13.71 14.12 -12.46
N TYR A 201 -13.22 14.25 -13.69
CA TYR A 201 -11.78 14.36 -13.96
C TYR A 201 -11.18 15.61 -13.33
N LYS A 202 -11.87 16.75 -13.41
CA LYS A 202 -11.44 17.98 -12.74
C LYS A 202 -11.38 17.80 -11.22
N ALA A 203 -12.39 17.17 -10.62
CA ALA A 203 -12.42 16.90 -9.19
C ALA A 203 -11.31 15.92 -8.77
N ALA A 204 -11.07 14.87 -9.54
CA ALA A 204 -10.00 13.91 -9.31
C ALA A 204 -8.62 14.58 -9.39
N GLU A 205 -8.42 15.46 -10.37
CA GLU A 205 -7.17 16.22 -10.51
C GLU A 205 -6.97 17.20 -9.36
N GLN A 206 -8.03 17.91 -8.95
CA GLN A 206 -7.99 18.78 -7.77
C GLN A 206 -7.73 18.00 -6.47
N ALA A 207 -8.29 16.80 -6.33
CA ALA A 207 -8.00 15.93 -5.18
C ALA A 207 -6.55 15.45 -5.19
N ARG A 208 -6.02 15.10 -6.37
CA ARG A 208 -4.64 14.64 -6.58
C ARG A 208 -3.60 15.74 -6.31
N LEU A 209 -3.87 16.96 -6.78
CA LEU A 209 -2.99 18.13 -6.65
C LEU A 209 -3.30 19.02 -5.44
N GLY A 210 -4.36 18.72 -4.69
CA GLY A 210 -4.74 19.51 -3.52
C GLY A 210 -3.66 19.47 -2.44
N THR A 211 -3.28 20.63 -1.92
CA THR A 211 -2.25 20.79 -0.88
C THR A 211 -2.90 21.02 0.49
N LEU A 212 -2.10 21.05 1.56
CA LEU A 212 -2.57 21.46 2.89
C LEU A 212 -3.16 22.88 2.92
N PHE A 213 -2.89 23.70 1.90
CA PHE A 213 -3.28 25.11 1.82
C PHE A 213 -4.47 25.35 0.89
N THR A 214 -4.78 24.41 -0.01
CA THR A 214 -5.90 24.52 -0.96
C THR A 214 -7.08 23.60 -0.65
N ARG A 215 -6.88 22.54 0.15
CA ARG A 215 -7.97 21.66 0.57
C ARG A 215 -8.87 22.39 1.58
N ALA A 216 -10.15 22.55 1.23
CA ALA A 216 -11.16 23.01 2.19
C ALA A 216 -11.37 21.92 3.25
N GLY A 217 -11.25 22.29 4.53
CA GLY A 217 -11.63 21.39 5.63
C GLY A 217 -13.12 21.08 5.57
N ALA A 218 -13.50 19.82 5.75
CA ALA A 218 -14.91 19.44 5.83
C ALA A 218 -15.59 20.21 6.99
N ALA A 219 -16.70 20.88 6.69
CA ALA A 219 -17.50 21.56 7.71
C ALA A 219 -18.19 20.50 8.59
N ALA A 220 -17.75 20.37 9.84
CA ALA A 220 -18.41 19.49 10.79
C ALA A 220 -19.62 20.20 11.41
N GLY A 221 -20.77 19.53 11.39
CA GLY A 221 -21.95 19.95 12.17
C GLY A 221 -21.77 19.60 13.65
N GLY A 222 -22.34 20.40 14.56
CA GLY A 222 -22.34 20.08 16.00
C GLY A 222 -21.04 20.38 16.75
N LEU A 223 -20.32 21.43 16.37
CA LEU A 223 -19.05 21.84 17.01
C LEU A 223 -19.22 22.20 18.50
N ALA A 224 -18.26 21.81 19.33
CA ALA A 224 -18.21 22.19 20.74
C ALA A 224 -17.88 23.69 20.90
N LYS A 225 -18.23 24.31 22.03
CA LYS A 225 -17.79 25.68 22.32
C LYS A 225 -16.33 25.67 22.78
N VAL A 226 -15.57 26.69 22.40
CA VAL A 226 -14.22 26.90 22.94
C VAL A 226 -14.29 26.97 24.48
N PRO A 227 -13.51 26.16 25.21
CA PRO A 227 -13.53 26.15 26.67
C PRO A 227 -13.10 27.50 27.30
N GLU A 228 -13.57 27.76 28.51
CA GLU A 228 -13.20 28.97 29.26
C GLU A 228 -11.68 28.97 29.58
N PRO A 229 -10.98 30.12 29.43
CA PRO A 229 -9.52 30.16 29.57
C PRO A 229 -8.94 29.66 30.90
N ALA A 230 -9.58 29.91 32.05
CA ALA A 230 -9.10 29.41 33.34
C ALA A 230 -9.26 27.90 33.47
N ALA A 231 -10.40 27.34 33.06
CA ALA A 231 -10.62 25.90 33.00
C ALA A 231 -9.59 25.22 32.08
N LEU A 232 -9.35 25.78 30.89
CA LEU A 232 -8.34 25.27 29.96
C LEU A 232 -6.94 25.28 30.54
N ARG A 233 -6.54 26.34 31.25
CA ARG A 233 -5.22 26.39 31.92
C ARG A 233 -5.07 25.29 32.97
N SER A 234 -6.13 25.02 33.73
CA SER A 234 -6.14 23.94 34.72
C SER A 234 -6.00 22.57 34.04
N GLU A 235 -6.73 22.34 32.95
CA GLU A 235 -6.68 21.08 32.22
C GLU A 235 -5.31 20.85 31.56
N VAL A 236 -4.73 21.87 30.94
CA VAL A 236 -3.35 21.79 30.39
C VAL A 236 -2.35 21.43 31.49
N ALA A 237 -2.50 21.98 32.70
CA ALA A 237 -1.65 21.60 33.84
C ALA A 237 -1.86 20.13 34.25
N ALA A 238 -3.09 19.62 34.19
CA ALA A 238 -3.40 18.21 34.44
C ALA A 238 -2.76 17.28 33.39
N VAL A 239 -2.87 17.62 32.10
CA VAL A 239 -2.21 16.90 31.00
C VAL A 239 -0.69 16.87 31.19
N ARG A 240 -0.07 18.02 31.51
CA ARG A 240 1.38 18.10 31.77
C ARG A 240 1.80 17.27 32.98
N LYS A 241 0.97 17.22 34.03
CA LYS A 241 1.21 16.38 35.20
C LYS A 241 1.11 14.88 34.86
N LEU A 242 0.13 14.50 34.03
CA LEU A 242 -0.08 13.11 33.59
C LEU A 242 1.11 12.60 32.77
N TYR A 243 1.66 13.42 31.89
CA TYR A 243 2.79 13.04 31.02
C TYR A 243 4.13 13.64 31.47
N LYS A 244 4.31 13.95 32.75
CA LYS A 244 5.47 14.69 33.29
C LYS A 244 6.83 14.14 32.82
N ASP A 245 6.96 12.81 32.76
CA ASP A 245 8.22 12.14 32.41
C ASP A 245 8.54 12.26 30.91
N LEU A 246 7.51 12.42 30.07
CA LEU A 246 7.66 12.70 28.65
C LEU A 246 7.95 14.18 28.41
N TYR A 247 7.34 15.10 29.16
CA TYR A 247 7.63 16.53 29.09
C TYR A 247 9.04 16.90 29.57
N ALA A 248 9.63 16.10 30.47
CA ALA A 248 11.01 16.28 30.90
C ALA A 248 12.04 16.03 29.77
N ARG A 249 11.63 15.38 28.67
CA ARG A 249 12.49 15.07 27.53
C ARG A 249 12.65 16.29 26.62
N THR A 250 13.90 16.66 26.32
CA THR A 250 14.20 17.94 25.66
C THR A 250 14.55 17.82 24.17
N LYS A 251 14.88 16.62 23.68
CA LYS A 251 15.28 16.45 22.27
C LYS A 251 14.06 16.63 21.33
N PRO A 252 14.23 17.25 20.14
CA PRO A 252 13.13 17.44 19.19
C PRO A 252 12.37 16.16 18.84
N ALA A 253 13.07 15.04 18.62
CA ALA A 253 12.45 13.74 18.36
C ALA A 253 11.55 13.27 19.53
N GLN A 254 11.98 13.50 20.77
CA GLN A 254 11.22 13.11 21.96
C GLN A 254 9.98 14.00 22.16
N LYS A 255 10.10 15.31 21.90
CA LYS A 255 8.96 16.24 21.91
C LYS A 255 7.93 15.86 20.85
N ARG A 256 8.40 15.47 19.65
CA ARG A 256 7.56 14.95 18.58
C ARG A 256 6.79 13.71 19.04
N GLN A 257 7.47 12.72 19.63
CA GLN A 257 6.82 11.49 20.13
C GLN A 257 5.69 11.81 21.12
N LEU A 258 5.92 12.75 22.05
CA LEU A 258 4.87 13.20 22.95
C LEU A 258 3.72 13.87 22.19
N ALA A 259 3.99 14.76 21.24
CA ALA A 259 2.94 15.42 20.46
C ALA A 259 2.08 14.42 19.67
N VAL A 260 2.70 13.41 19.04
CA VAL A 260 1.99 12.30 18.37
C VAL A 260 1.13 11.54 19.36
N LYS A 261 1.66 11.24 20.55
CA LYS A 261 0.89 10.57 21.61
C LYS A 261 -0.35 11.38 22.00
N LEU A 262 -0.21 12.69 22.23
CA LEU A 262 -1.35 13.54 22.57
C LEU A 262 -2.40 13.58 21.46
N LEU A 263 -2.00 13.67 20.19
CA LEU A 263 -2.93 13.60 19.05
C LEU A 263 -3.70 12.27 19.00
N ARG A 264 -3.05 11.15 19.30
CA ARG A 264 -3.70 9.82 19.34
C ARG A 264 -4.70 9.67 20.48
N GLU A 265 -4.60 10.47 21.54
CA GLU A 265 -5.57 10.48 22.66
C GLU A 265 -6.80 11.36 22.41
N VAL A 266 -6.77 12.26 21.41
CA VAL A 266 -7.89 13.17 21.11
C VAL A 266 -9.20 12.40 20.81
N PRO A 267 -9.22 11.32 20.00
CA PRO A 267 -10.44 10.55 19.77
C PRO A 267 -10.98 9.85 21.03
N ASN A 268 -10.10 9.49 21.97
CA ASN A 268 -10.48 8.86 23.23
C ASN A 268 -11.17 9.84 24.19
N SER A 269 -11.01 11.14 23.94
CA SER A 269 -11.59 12.22 24.76
C SER A 269 -12.84 12.85 24.11
N LYS A 270 -13.53 12.15 23.18
CA LYS A 270 -14.66 12.71 22.40
C LYS A 270 -15.81 13.30 23.22
N ASP A 271 -16.02 12.78 24.43
CA ASP A 271 -17.08 13.21 25.33
C ASP A 271 -16.60 14.30 26.32
N ASP A 272 -15.35 14.74 26.20
CA ASP A 272 -14.73 15.80 27.01
C ASP A 272 -14.07 16.87 26.11
N PRO A 273 -14.84 17.90 25.70
CA PRO A 273 -14.31 18.98 24.88
C PRO A 273 -13.18 19.79 25.55
N LEU A 274 -13.13 19.83 26.89
CA LEU A 274 -12.08 20.54 27.62
C LEU A 274 -10.75 19.79 27.49
N ALA A 275 -10.76 18.47 27.70
CA ALA A 275 -9.59 17.61 27.51
C ALA A 275 -9.13 17.61 26.05
N GLN A 276 -10.04 17.51 25.07
CA GLN A 276 -9.68 17.58 23.65
C GLN A 276 -8.96 18.88 23.29
N TYR A 277 -9.49 20.02 23.75
CA TYR A 277 -8.87 21.31 23.47
C TYR A 277 -7.47 21.41 24.11
N ALA A 278 -7.31 20.91 25.34
CA ALA A 278 -6.02 20.89 26.04
C ALA A 278 -4.99 20.02 25.32
N LEU A 279 -5.35 18.78 24.93
CA LEU A 279 -4.48 17.86 24.18
C LEU A 279 -4.03 18.47 22.85
N LEU A 280 -4.96 19.07 22.08
CA LEU A 280 -4.66 19.70 20.80
C LEU A 280 -3.78 20.96 20.95
N SER A 281 -4.00 21.76 21.99
CA SER A 281 -3.18 22.93 22.29
C SER A 281 -1.74 22.53 22.62
N GLU A 282 -1.57 21.51 23.46
CA GLU A 282 -0.25 21.00 23.82
C GLU A 282 0.45 20.31 22.64
N ALA A 283 -0.26 19.54 21.82
CA ALA A 283 0.28 18.95 20.60
C ALA A 283 0.77 20.02 19.61
N THR A 284 0.05 21.15 19.52
CA THR A 284 0.44 22.30 18.69
C THR A 284 1.77 22.90 19.16
N ASP A 285 1.89 23.22 20.46
CA ASP A 285 3.09 23.82 21.02
C ASP A 285 4.30 22.86 20.97
N LEU A 286 4.08 21.57 21.23
CA LEU A 286 5.12 20.54 21.09
C LEU A 286 5.55 20.34 19.63
N GLY A 287 4.61 20.39 18.68
CA GLY A 287 4.90 20.36 17.24
C GLY A 287 5.80 21.52 16.83
N ILE A 288 5.48 22.74 17.27
CA ILE A 288 6.35 23.92 17.05
C ILE A 288 7.72 23.73 17.71
N ALA A 289 7.77 23.29 18.96
CA ALA A 289 9.01 23.09 19.70
C ALA A 289 9.89 21.94 19.16
N ALA A 290 9.29 21.01 18.41
CA ALA A 290 9.98 19.91 17.73
C ALA A 290 10.36 20.25 16.28
N SER A 291 10.00 21.44 15.78
CA SER A 291 10.06 21.78 14.35
C SER A 291 9.34 20.76 13.46
N ASP A 292 8.26 20.18 13.95
CA ASP A 292 7.37 19.29 13.20
C ASP A 292 6.11 20.07 12.80
N TRP A 293 6.23 20.74 11.65
CA TRP A 293 5.16 21.60 11.15
C TRP A 293 3.90 20.83 10.76
N TYR A 294 3.99 19.53 10.47
CA TYR A 294 2.80 18.72 10.15
C TYR A 294 1.91 18.57 11.39
N ILE A 295 2.50 18.21 12.53
CA ILE A 295 1.78 18.06 13.79
C ILE A 295 1.08 19.36 14.19
N ALA A 296 1.79 20.49 14.12
CA ALA A 296 1.20 21.79 14.43
C ALA A 296 0.04 22.14 13.50
N PHE A 297 0.18 21.87 12.20
CA PHE A 297 -0.86 22.12 11.20
C PHE A 297 -2.11 21.25 11.45
N THR A 298 -1.92 19.95 11.63
CA THR A 298 -2.99 18.97 11.89
C THR A 298 -3.73 19.27 13.19
N ALA A 299 -3.02 19.68 14.24
CA ALA A 299 -3.64 20.07 15.50
C ALA A 299 -4.51 21.34 15.34
N CYS A 300 -4.03 22.34 14.61
CA CYS A 300 -4.83 23.54 14.31
C CYS A 300 -6.08 23.23 13.48
N ASP A 301 -5.97 22.37 12.47
CA ASP A 301 -7.12 21.94 11.67
C ASP A 301 -8.12 21.12 12.47
N THR A 302 -7.62 20.30 13.39
CA THR A 302 -8.50 19.52 14.28
C THR A 302 -9.20 20.43 15.28
N LEU A 303 -8.52 21.44 15.84
CA LEU A 303 -9.18 22.47 16.67
C LEU A 303 -10.31 23.18 15.91
N ALA A 304 -10.05 23.63 14.68
CA ALA A 304 -11.07 24.30 13.86
C ALA A 304 -12.25 23.40 13.49
N ARG A 305 -12.00 22.10 13.29
CA ARG A 305 -13.05 21.10 13.01
C ARG A 305 -13.82 20.64 14.25
N SER A 306 -13.30 20.85 15.45
CA SER A 306 -13.93 20.40 16.70
C SER A 306 -14.64 21.53 17.46
N PHE A 307 -14.20 22.78 17.30
CA PHE A 307 -14.66 23.90 18.14
C PHE A 307 -15.18 25.09 17.33
N ALA A 308 -16.39 25.54 17.70
CA ALA A 308 -17.04 26.70 17.11
C ALA A 308 -16.25 27.98 17.40
N GLY A 309 -16.05 28.81 16.38
CA GLY A 309 -15.35 30.09 16.50
C GLY A 309 -13.82 30.00 16.38
N VAL A 310 -13.26 28.80 16.18
CA VAL A 310 -11.85 28.64 15.83
C VAL A 310 -11.70 28.71 14.31
N ASP A 311 -11.12 29.80 13.82
CA ASP A 311 -10.73 29.91 12.41
C ASP A 311 -9.39 29.19 12.17
N ALA A 312 -9.37 28.22 11.27
CA ALA A 312 -8.19 27.38 11.00
C ALA A 312 -6.99 28.22 10.53
N THR A 313 -7.22 29.17 9.62
CA THR A 313 -6.15 29.98 9.01
C THR A 313 -5.56 30.96 10.01
N ALA A 314 -6.41 31.67 10.77
CA ALA A 314 -5.99 32.57 11.84
C ALA A 314 -5.21 31.80 12.92
N LYS A 315 -5.70 30.61 13.32
CA LYS A 315 -5.01 29.80 14.32
C LYS A 315 -3.64 29.33 13.84
N LYS A 316 -3.53 28.85 12.59
CA LYS A 316 -2.23 28.50 11.99
C LYS A 316 -1.30 29.71 11.97
N LYS A 317 -1.76 30.89 11.53
CA LYS A 317 -0.93 32.11 11.50
C LYS A 317 -0.43 32.51 12.89
N GLU A 318 -1.29 32.45 13.91
CA GLU A 318 -0.92 32.70 15.31
C GLU A 318 0.18 31.73 15.78
N VAL A 319 -0.02 30.43 15.53
CA VAL A 319 0.89 29.36 15.97
C VAL A 319 2.24 29.42 15.26
N PHE A 320 2.23 29.51 13.93
CA PHE A 320 3.46 29.56 13.13
C PHE A 320 4.20 30.89 13.31
N ALA A 321 3.55 31.96 13.78
CA ALA A 321 4.23 33.20 14.13
C ALA A 321 5.29 33.01 15.23
N LYS A 322 5.14 31.99 16.09
CA LYS A 322 6.12 31.64 17.15
C LYS A 322 7.46 31.13 16.61
N ALA A 323 7.53 30.76 15.32
CA ALA A 323 8.72 30.18 14.68
C ALA A 323 9.15 30.90 13.38
N ARG A 324 8.85 32.21 13.24
CA ARG A 324 9.14 33.02 12.03
C ARG A 324 10.60 33.06 11.60
N GLY A 325 11.54 32.71 12.47
CA GLY A 325 12.96 32.60 12.12
C GLY A 325 13.29 31.41 11.20
N ASN A 326 12.39 30.43 11.07
CA ASN A 326 12.57 29.28 10.21
C ASN A 326 12.06 29.54 8.78
N ALA A 327 12.88 29.24 7.77
CA ALA A 327 12.54 29.51 6.37
C ALA A 327 11.29 28.74 5.89
N THR A 328 11.14 27.47 6.28
CA THR A 328 9.96 26.66 5.98
C THR A 328 8.71 27.29 6.59
N VAL A 329 8.80 27.81 7.82
CA VAL A 329 7.68 28.51 8.47
C VAL A 329 7.29 29.79 7.73
N GLN A 330 8.26 30.56 7.23
CA GLN A 330 7.96 31.74 6.40
C GLN A 330 7.22 31.35 5.11
N ALA A 331 7.62 30.26 4.46
CA ALA A 331 6.91 29.74 3.30
C ALA A 331 5.51 29.22 3.65
N ILE A 332 5.34 28.51 4.79
CA ILE A 332 4.01 28.10 5.28
C ILE A 332 3.10 29.32 5.49
N LEU A 333 3.61 30.37 6.15
CA LEU A 333 2.84 31.61 6.35
C LEU A 333 2.45 32.25 5.02
N LYS A 334 3.36 32.27 4.04
CA LYS A 334 3.07 32.76 2.69
C LYS A 334 1.99 31.92 1.99
N LEU A 335 2.05 30.60 2.10
CA LEU A 335 1.04 29.70 1.49
C LEU A 335 -0.34 29.81 2.16
N LEU A 336 -0.42 30.25 3.42
CA LEU A 336 -1.71 30.57 4.05
C LEU A 336 -2.38 31.83 3.47
N ASP A 337 -1.62 32.69 2.79
CA ASP A 337 -2.12 33.90 2.09
C ASP A 337 -2.20 33.71 0.58
N THR A 338 -1.23 33.01 0.00
CA THR A 338 -1.09 32.76 -1.44
C THR A 338 -0.77 31.28 -1.65
N PRO A 339 -1.80 30.40 -1.65
CA PRO A 339 -1.61 28.95 -1.71
C PRO A 339 -0.90 28.44 -2.98
N ASP A 340 -0.94 29.20 -4.07
CA ASP A 340 -0.34 28.83 -5.35
C ASP A 340 1.07 29.42 -5.56
N ASP A 341 1.69 30.00 -4.53
CA ASP A 341 3.05 30.53 -4.66
C ASP A 341 4.08 29.42 -4.91
N ALA A 342 4.64 29.38 -6.12
CA ALA A 342 5.48 28.27 -6.57
C ALA A 342 6.75 28.08 -5.74
N ALA A 343 7.42 29.17 -5.37
CA ALA A 343 8.65 29.11 -4.57
C ALA A 343 8.38 28.59 -3.14
N ALA A 344 7.29 29.04 -2.51
CA ALA A 344 6.91 28.56 -1.19
C ALA A 344 6.43 27.09 -1.23
N ASN A 345 5.66 26.70 -2.25
CA ASN A 345 5.26 25.31 -2.48
C ASN A 345 6.49 24.40 -2.64
N ALA A 346 7.47 24.80 -3.43
CA ALA A 346 8.72 24.06 -3.59
C ALA A 346 9.47 23.90 -2.25
N LEU A 347 9.59 24.97 -1.46
CA LEU A 347 10.29 24.92 -0.16
C LEU A 347 9.58 23.98 0.83
N VAL A 348 8.27 24.14 1.00
CA VAL A 348 7.49 23.34 1.95
C VAL A 348 7.37 21.89 1.48
N GLY A 349 7.23 21.66 0.18
CA GLY A 349 7.24 20.32 -0.41
C GLY A 349 8.56 19.58 -0.19
N ARG A 350 9.70 20.26 -0.36
CA ARG A 350 11.03 19.70 -0.03
C ARG A 350 11.15 19.32 1.44
N TYR A 351 10.70 20.18 2.36
CA TYR A 351 10.68 19.85 3.78
C TYR A 351 9.87 18.57 4.05
N PHE A 352 8.64 18.46 3.53
CA PHE A 352 7.80 17.29 3.78
C PHE A 352 8.35 16.01 3.14
N CYS A 353 8.80 16.04 1.88
CA CYS A 353 9.35 14.85 1.22
C CYS A 353 10.72 14.46 1.77
N PHE A 354 11.64 15.42 1.92
CA PHE A 354 13.07 15.14 2.05
C PHE A 354 13.60 15.24 3.49
N GLU A 355 12.94 16.02 4.35
CA GLU A 355 13.28 16.05 5.77
C GLU A 355 12.35 15.15 6.58
N ARG A 356 11.05 15.19 6.28
CA ARG A 356 10.04 14.46 7.06
C ARG A 356 9.65 13.09 6.51
N GLY A 357 9.89 12.82 5.22
CA GLY A 357 9.47 11.58 4.58
C GLY A 357 7.95 11.45 4.40
N THR A 358 7.18 12.53 4.57
CA THR A 358 5.72 12.55 4.44
C THR A 358 5.32 12.85 2.99
N TRP A 359 5.55 11.89 2.10
CA TRP A 359 5.36 12.02 0.66
C TRP A 359 3.95 12.42 0.25
N ALA A 360 2.92 11.87 0.92
CA ALA A 360 1.52 12.20 0.62
C ALA A 360 1.20 13.69 0.77
N VAL A 361 1.92 14.39 1.67
CA VAL A 361 1.79 15.83 1.90
C VAL A 361 2.73 16.62 0.98
N GLY A 362 3.96 16.16 0.82
CA GLY A 362 5.00 16.88 0.08
C GLY A 362 4.86 16.82 -1.44
N LEU A 363 4.37 15.71 -2.01
CA LEU A 363 4.28 15.55 -3.46
C LEU A 363 3.34 16.58 -4.13
N PRO A 364 2.12 16.85 -3.63
CA PRO A 364 1.28 17.91 -4.20
C PRO A 364 1.97 19.27 -4.17
N LEU A 365 2.67 19.59 -3.07
CA LEU A 365 3.42 20.85 -2.95
C LEU A 365 4.58 20.93 -3.95
N LEU A 366 5.31 19.82 -4.19
CA LEU A 366 6.35 19.79 -5.21
C LEU A 366 5.77 19.94 -6.63
N ALA A 367 4.59 19.38 -6.90
CA ALA A 367 3.90 19.54 -8.19
C ALA A 367 3.48 21.00 -8.46
N HIS A 368 3.22 21.79 -7.42
CA HIS A 368 3.00 23.23 -7.51
C HIS A 368 4.29 24.07 -7.42
N GLY A 369 5.45 23.43 -7.30
CA GLY A 369 6.74 24.07 -7.14
C GLY A 369 7.30 24.72 -8.42
N ASP A 370 8.35 25.54 -8.25
CA ASP A 370 9.11 26.19 -9.33
C ASP A 370 10.31 25.38 -9.84
N ASP A 371 10.67 24.28 -9.17
CA ASP A 371 11.71 23.34 -9.62
C ASP A 371 11.11 22.37 -10.66
N ALA A 372 11.50 22.54 -11.93
CA ALA A 372 10.94 21.79 -13.04
C ALA A 372 11.16 20.27 -12.95
N ASP A 373 12.32 19.81 -12.47
CA ASP A 373 12.63 18.39 -12.36
C ASP A 373 11.79 17.76 -11.22
N LEU A 374 11.73 18.42 -10.06
CA LEU A 374 10.93 17.97 -8.92
C LEU A 374 9.43 17.99 -9.20
N LYS A 375 8.96 19.03 -9.89
CA LYS A 375 7.57 19.15 -10.33
C LYS A 375 7.19 17.98 -11.22
N ALA A 376 7.98 17.72 -12.26
CA ALA A 376 7.69 16.67 -13.23
C ALA A 376 7.66 15.26 -12.60
N VAL A 377 8.61 14.93 -11.72
CA VAL A 377 8.59 13.63 -11.04
C VAL A 377 7.45 13.54 -10.02
N ALA A 378 7.12 14.62 -9.33
CA ALA A 378 6.02 14.64 -8.36
C ALA A 378 4.66 14.43 -9.03
N GLU A 379 4.43 15.08 -10.18
CA GLU A 379 3.22 14.89 -10.99
C GLU A 379 3.06 13.44 -11.46
N LEU A 380 4.14 12.79 -11.88
CA LEU A 380 4.13 11.37 -12.29
C LEU A 380 3.89 10.44 -11.09
N ASP A 381 4.58 10.66 -9.98
CA ASP A 381 4.42 9.89 -8.75
C ASP A 381 2.97 9.98 -8.23
N LEU A 382 2.37 11.18 -8.26
CA LEU A 382 0.98 11.41 -7.87
C LEU A 382 -0.06 10.71 -8.76
N ARG A 383 0.28 10.34 -10.01
CA ARG A 383 -0.62 9.51 -10.85
C ARG A 383 -0.77 8.09 -10.30
N LYS A 384 0.11 7.67 -9.39
CA LYS A 384 0.13 6.33 -8.80
C LYS A 384 0.10 5.22 -9.86
N PRO A 385 1.06 5.20 -10.81
CA PRO A 385 1.06 4.22 -11.89
C PRO A 385 1.04 2.77 -11.37
N VAL A 386 0.27 1.92 -12.05
CA VAL A 386 0.13 0.49 -11.71
C VAL A 386 0.90 -0.43 -12.65
N ALA A 387 1.19 0.01 -13.88
CA ALA A 387 1.96 -0.76 -14.85
C ALA A 387 3.48 -0.64 -14.59
N ALA A 388 4.22 -1.73 -14.83
CA ALA A 388 5.63 -1.82 -14.48
C ALA A 388 6.52 -0.79 -15.18
N ALA A 389 6.30 -0.51 -16.48
CA ALA A 389 7.11 0.45 -17.23
C ALA A 389 6.97 1.90 -16.69
N PRO A 390 5.75 2.45 -16.50
CA PRO A 390 5.59 3.73 -15.81
C PRO A 390 6.12 3.77 -14.38
N GLN A 391 5.99 2.68 -13.61
CA GLN A 391 6.57 2.61 -12.26
C GLN A 391 8.11 2.70 -12.29
N VAL A 392 8.75 2.01 -13.24
CA VAL A 392 10.19 2.14 -13.49
C VAL A 392 10.56 3.57 -13.86
N GLU A 393 9.77 4.25 -14.70
CA GLU A 393 10.04 5.65 -15.05
C GLU A 393 10.07 6.56 -13.82
N VAL A 394 9.09 6.43 -12.92
CA VAL A 394 9.05 7.21 -11.68
C VAL A 394 10.27 6.91 -10.81
N GLY A 395 10.62 5.62 -10.66
CA GLY A 395 11.81 5.19 -9.92
C GLY A 395 13.11 5.75 -10.51
N ASP A 396 13.26 5.71 -11.83
CA ASP A 396 14.42 6.21 -12.57
C ASP A 396 14.61 7.72 -12.36
N ARG A 397 13.52 8.49 -12.38
CA ARG A 397 13.55 9.94 -12.15
C ARG A 397 13.95 10.28 -10.72
N TRP A 398 13.39 9.61 -9.71
CA TRP A 398 13.81 9.80 -8.32
C TRP A 398 15.27 9.42 -8.08
N TYR A 399 15.71 8.30 -8.64
CA TYR A 399 17.11 7.85 -8.56
C TYR A 399 18.07 8.84 -9.24
N ALA A 400 17.70 9.41 -10.39
CA ALA A 400 18.50 10.43 -11.06
C ALA A 400 18.60 11.74 -10.25
N LEU A 401 17.50 12.18 -9.63
CA LEU A 401 17.48 13.35 -8.75
C LEU A 401 18.32 13.13 -7.49
N ALA A 402 18.27 11.92 -6.92
CA ALA A 402 19.06 11.57 -5.75
C ALA A 402 20.57 11.76 -5.99
N LYS A 403 21.07 11.46 -7.20
CA LYS A 403 22.48 11.65 -7.55
C LYS A 403 22.94 13.11 -7.48
N LYS A 404 22.03 14.07 -7.61
CA LYS A 404 22.29 15.51 -7.53
C LYS A 404 22.04 16.08 -6.13
N ALA A 405 21.37 15.32 -5.27
CA ALA A 405 20.95 15.76 -3.94
C ALA A 405 22.05 15.52 -2.88
N ARG A 406 21.92 16.20 -1.74
CA ARG A 406 22.71 15.93 -0.53
C ARG A 406 21.84 15.27 0.53
N GLN A 407 22.47 14.60 1.49
CA GLN A 407 21.78 14.04 2.65
C GLN A 407 21.10 15.15 3.48
N PRO A 408 19.90 14.89 4.06
CA PRO A 408 19.14 13.63 4.03
C PRO A 408 18.28 13.42 2.77
N ALA A 409 18.15 14.45 1.91
CA ALA A 409 17.27 14.40 0.74
C ALA A 409 17.64 13.30 -0.25
N GLN A 410 18.94 13.08 -0.47
CA GLN A 410 19.46 12.00 -1.29
C GLN A 410 18.91 10.64 -0.85
N ASP A 411 19.02 10.32 0.43
CA ASP A 411 18.61 9.02 0.95
C ASP A 411 17.08 8.83 0.84
N ARG A 412 16.31 9.89 1.08
CA ARG A 412 14.84 9.87 0.88
C ARG A 412 14.45 9.61 -0.58
N MET A 413 15.11 10.26 -1.53
CA MET A 413 14.84 10.06 -2.95
C MET A 413 15.21 8.63 -3.39
N LEU A 414 16.33 8.08 -2.91
CA LEU A 414 16.71 6.70 -3.19
C LEU A 414 15.70 5.70 -2.61
N ALA A 415 15.25 5.90 -1.37
CA ALA A 415 14.21 5.07 -0.76
C ALA A 415 12.90 5.10 -1.56
N ARG A 416 12.47 6.29 -2.03
CA ARG A 416 11.29 6.43 -2.90
C ARG A 416 11.48 5.69 -4.22
N ALA A 417 12.65 5.79 -4.83
CA ALA A 417 12.98 5.08 -6.07
C ALA A 417 12.91 3.55 -5.89
N ALA A 418 13.50 3.02 -4.81
CA ALA A 418 13.45 1.60 -4.49
C ALA A 418 12.02 1.09 -4.28
N GLY A 419 11.17 1.85 -3.58
CA GLY A 419 9.76 1.52 -3.42
C GLY A 419 9.00 1.41 -4.75
N TRP A 420 9.35 2.24 -5.75
CA TRP A 420 8.78 2.15 -7.09
C TRP A 420 9.31 0.94 -7.89
N TYR A 421 10.60 0.66 -7.80
CA TYR A 421 11.21 -0.52 -8.41
C TYR A 421 10.63 -1.83 -7.87
N ARG A 422 10.42 -1.92 -6.56
CA ARG A 422 9.80 -3.09 -5.90
C ARG A 422 8.39 -3.35 -6.41
N ARG A 423 7.59 -2.30 -6.63
CA ARG A 423 6.25 -2.41 -7.22
C ARG A 423 6.28 -2.87 -8.67
N ALA A 424 7.29 -2.42 -9.41
CA ALA A 424 7.46 -2.79 -10.81
C ALA A 424 7.95 -4.23 -11.01
N GLU A 425 8.79 -4.74 -10.10
CA GLU A 425 9.52 -6.01 -10.24
C GLU A 425 8.67 -7.19 -10.74
N PRO A 426 7.44 -7.46 -10.22
CA PRO A 426 6.63 -8.58 -10.67
C PRO A 426 6.26 -8.52 -12.16
N GLY A 427 6.24 -7.33 -12.76
CA GLY A 427 5.93 -7.12 -14.18
C GLY A 427 7.14 -6.94 -15.09
N LEU A 428 8.38 -7.09 -14.58
CA LEU A 428 9.61 -6.90 -15.35
C LEU A 428 10.17 -8.23 -15.88
N THR A 429 10.68 -8.19 -17.11
CA THR A 429 11.37 -9.32 -17.75
C THR A 429 12.68 -8.88 -18.41
N GLY A 430 13.56 -9.84 -18.70
CA GLY A 430 14.81 -9.63 -19.43
C GLY A 430 15.73 -8.56 -18.83
N ILE A 431 16.37 -7.79 -19.70
CA ILE A 431 17.42 -6.79 -19.36
C ILE A 431 16.91 -5.73 -18.37
N THR A 432 15.64 -5.33 -18.48
CA THR A 432 15.08 -4.33 -17.56
C THR A 432 15.03 -4.86 -16.13
N ARG A 433 14.67 -6.13 -15.92
CA ARG A 433 14.67 -6.76 -14.60
C ARG A 433 16.08 -6.79 -14.01
N GLU A 434 17.09 -7.18 -14.79
CA GLU A 434 18.48 -7.22 -14.34
C GLU A 434 19.00 -5.83 -13.95
N ARG A 435 18.71 -4.80 -14.76
CA ARG A 435 19.07 -3.41 -14.47
C ARG A 435 18.43 -2.91 -13.17
N ILE A 436 17.14 -3.19 -12.97
CA ILE A 436 16.42 -2.76 -11.77
C ILE A 436 16.91 -3.51 -10.53
N ALA A 437 17.24 -4.80 -10.63
CA ALA A 437 17.87 -5.55 -9.56
C ALA A 437 19.22 -4.93 -9.17
N GLN A 438 20.08 -4.59 -10.14
CA GLN A 438 21.36 -3.92 -9.87
C GLN A 438 21.17 -2.56 -9.18
N ARG A 439 20.26 -1.72 -9.67
CA ARG A 439 19.97 -0.41 -9.05
C ARG A 439 19.43 -0.56 -7.63
N SER A 440 18.60 -1.56 -7.38
CA SER A 440 18.09 -1.85 -6.04
C SER A 440 19.24 -2.26 -5.11
N ASP A 441 20.18 -3.06 -5.60
CA ASP A 441 21.42 -3.44 -4.89
C ASP A 441 22.33 -2.24 -4.59
N GLU A 442 22.42 -1.25 -5.50
CA GLU A 442 23.13 0.02 -5.28
C GLU A 442 22.43 0.90 -4.24
N ILE A 443 21.12 1.07 -4.37
CA ILE A 443 20.31 1.86 -3.41
C ILE A 443 20.44 1.26 -2.01
N TYR A 444 20.31 -0.06 -1.89
CA TYR A 444 20.37 -0.76 -0.61
C TYR A 444 21.72 -0.56 0.12
N GLN A 445 22.83 -0.38 -0.61
CA GLN A 445 24.13 -0.08 0.01
C GLN A 445 24.15 1.28 0.71
N GLN A 446 23.36 2.23 0.21
CA GLN A 446 23.30 3.58 0.73
C GLN A 446 22.17 3.77 1.75
N VAL A 447 21.00 3.22 1.44
CA VAL A 447 19.77 3.31 2.24
C VAL A 447 19.19 1.91 2.39
N PRO A 448 19.49 1.20 3.50
CA PRO A 448 18.83 -0.06 3.81
C PRO A 448 17.31 0.18 3.86
N GLU A 449 16.52 -0.68 3.23
CA GLU A 449 15.07 -0.47 3.12
C GLU A 449 14.38 -0.50 4.50
N PRO A 450 13.29 0.27 4.70
CA PRO A 450 12.49 0.22 5.94
C PRO A 450 11.60 -1.04 6.04
N ASP A 451 11.19 -1.64 4.91
CA ASP A 451 10.36 -2.86 4.86
C ASP A 451 11.19 -4.14 4.65
N ILE A 452 12.31 -4.28 5.37
CA ILE A 452 13.04 -5.55 5.32
C ILE A 452 12.15 -6.61 5.96
N ASP A 453 11.82 -7.67 5.21
CA ASP A 453 11.26 -8.88 5.79
C ASP A 453 12.34 -9.54 6.66
N TYR A 454 12.38 -9.13 7.93
CA TYR A 454 13.37 -9.60 8.89
C TYR A 454 13.24 -11.09 9.16
N ALA A 455 12.07 -11.69 8.89
CA ALA A 455 11.86 -13.13 9.06
C ALA A 455 12.56 -13.95 7.96
N HIS A 456 12.77 -13.38 6.77
CA HIS A 456 13.41 -14.06 5.63
C HIS A 456 14.66 -13.33 5.13
N ILE A 457 15.38 -12.65 6.02
CA ILE A 457 16.57 -11.88 5.67
C ILE A 457 17.70 -12.78 5.14
N THR A 458 18.39 -12.36 4.07
CA THR A 458 19.57 -13.08 3.56
C THR A 458 20.83 -12.73 4.37
N VAL A 459 21.87 -13.58 4.35
CA VAL A 459 23.17 -13.31 5.01
C VAL A 459 23.74 -11.95 4.59
N LYS A 460 23.72 -11.65 3.28
CA LYS A 460 24.22 -10.39 2.71
C LYS A 460 23.43 -9.17 3.24
N GLN A 461 22.11 -9.29 3.42
CA GLN A 461 21.29 -8.23 4.02
C GLN A 461 21.56 -8.10 5.52
N TRP A 462 21.66 -9.21 6.25
CA TRP A 462 21.94 -9.22 7.68
C TRP A 462 23.28 -8.56 8.00
N ASP A 463 24.35 -8.89 7.28
CA ASP A 463 25.68 -8.30 7.47
C ASP A 463 25.67 -6.77 7.32
N ARG A 464 24.79 -6.25 6.47
CA ARG A 464 24.67 -4.83 6.11
C ARG A 464 23.79 -4.01 7.07
N LEU A 465 23.03 -4.64 7.97
CA LEU A 465 22.27 -3.93 9.00
C LEU A 465 23.21 -3.11 9.90
N LYS A 466 22.92 -1.81 10.11
CA LYS A 466 23.72 -0.89 10.93
C LYS A 466 23.46 -1.05 12.43
N ALA A 467 23.75 -2.24 12.97
CA ALA A 467 23.64 -2.54 14.38
C ALA A 467 24.80 -3.42 14.86
N ARG A 468 25.13 -3.34 16.14
CA ARG A 468 26.13 -4.21 16.76
C ARG A 468 25.63 -5.65 16.76
N SER A 469 26.48 -6.58 16.32
CA SER A 469 26.24 -8.01 16.49
C SER A 469 26.39 -8.41 17.96
N ILE A 470 25.41 -9.12 18.50
CA ILE A 470 25.42 -9.68 19.85
C ILE A 470 25.26 -11.19 19.74
N ASP A 471 26.12 -11.94 20.42
CA ASP A 471 26.04 -13.40 20.39
C ASP A 471 25.18 -13.91 21.54
N ILE A 472 24.06 -14.55 21.23
CA ILE A 472 23.15 -15.12 22.23
C ILE A 472 23.48 -16.60 22.42
N ALA A 473 23.83 -16.97 23.65
CA ALA A 473 24.09 -18.37 24.00
C ALA A 473 22.77 -19.13 24.19
N ALA A 474 22.78 -20.41 23.82
CA ALA A 474 21.66 -21.34 24.04
C ALA A 474 21.51 -21.76 25.52
N ALA A 475 21.46 -20.80 26.45
CA ALA A 475 21.51 -21.04 27.89
C ALA A 475 20.25 -20.50 28.61
N SER A 476 19.86 -21.17 29.70
CA SER A 476 18.85 -20.70 30.66
C SER A 476 19.54 -20.00 31.85
N PRO A 477 19.05 -18.85 32.36
CA PRO A 477 17.73 -18.23 32.12
C PRO A 477 17.66 -17.23 30.94
N GLY A 478 18.50 -17.36 29.90
CA GLY A 478 18.57 -16.40 28.80
C GLY A 478 19.55 -15.25 29.06
N THR A 479 19.76 -14.41 28.05
CA THR A 479 20.68 -13.26 28.07
C THR A 479 19.89 -11.97 28.23
N ASP A 480 20.19 -11.19 29.28
CA ASP A 480 19.68 -9.82 29.44
C ASP A 480 20.38 -8.90 28.42
N LEU A 481 19.59 -8.24 27.55
CA LEU A 481 20.13 -7.34 26.53
C LEU A 481 20.54 -5.97 27.08
N GLY A 482 20.27 -5.69 28.36
CA GLY A 482 20.52 -4.39 28.99
C GLY A 482 19.57 -3.29 28.53
N VAL A 483 18.46 -3.66 27.87
CA VAL A 483 17.41 -2.76 27.36
C VAL A 483 16.13 -2.96 28.16
N SER A 484 15.45 -1.86 28.49
CA SER A 484 14.11 -1.89 29.10
C SER A 484 13.14 -1.06 28.26
N LEU A 485 12.07 -1.69 27.80
CA LEU A 485 11.02 -1.05 27.02
C LEU A 485 10.01 -0.35 27.94
N ILE A 486 9.40 0.73 27.42
CA ILE A 486 8.28 1.43 28.04
C ILE A 486 7.05 1.28 27.14
N LYS A 487 5.85 1.44 27.70
CA LYS A 487 4.59 1.31 26.96
C LYS A 487 4.56 2.18 25.68
N GLY A 488 4.51 1.51 24.53
CA GLY A 488 4.47 2.13 23.19
C GLY A 488 5.83 2.33 22.52
N ALA A 489 6.93 1.89 23.13
CA ALA A 489 8.22 1.74 22.47
C ALA A 489 8.35 0.33 21.88
N ALA A 490 9.04 0.22 20.73
CA ALA A 490 9.35 -1.05 20.09
C ALA A 490 10.82 -1.10 19.66
N LEU A 491 11.35 -2.31 19.53
CA LEU A 491 12.67 -2.58 18.93
C LEU A 491 12.55 -3.73 17.94
N ILE A 492 13.48 -3.85 17.00
CA ILE A 492 13.49 -4.95 16.05
C ILE A 492 14.70 -5.84 16.35
N ILE A 493 14.45 -7.12 16.65
CA ILE A 493 15.51 -8.12 16.85
C ILE A 493 15.60 -9.00 15.60
N VAL A 494 16.78 -9.05 15.00
CA VAL A 494 17.03 -9.78 13.76
C VAL A 494 18.10 -10.86 13.98
N PRO A 495 17.71 -12.14 14.12
CA PRO A 495 18.65 -13.25 14.18
C PRO A 495 19.42 -13.43 12.87
N HIS A 496 20.64 -13.96 12.95
CA HIS A 496 21.39 -14.35 11.76
C HIS A 496 20.69 -15.52 11.06
N PRO A 497 20.45 -15.46 9.74
CA PRO A 497 19.53 -16.38 9.06
C PRO A 497 20.07 -17.80 8.89
N THR A 498 21.34 -18.05 9.20
CA THR A 498 21.97 -19.38 9.08
C THR A 498 22.63 -19.86 10.36
N ASP A 499 22.55 -19.10 11.45
CA ASP A 499 23.15 -19.53 12.71
C ASP A 499 22.21 -20.53 13.39
N THR A 500 22.79 -21.61 13.93
CA THR A 500 22.07 -22.62 14.69
C THR A 500 22.73 -22.83 16.05
N TRP A 501 21.96 -23.40 16.98
CA TRP A 501 22.48 -23.97 18.22
C TRP A 501 21.96 -25.40 18.40
N THR A 502 22.64 -26.18 19.23
CA THR A 502 22.35 -27.59 19.46
C THR A 502 21.59 -27.75 20.78
N MET A 503 20.43 -28.40 20.72
CA MET A 503 19.63 -28.77 21.88
C MET A 503 19.92 -30.19 22.30
N HIS A 504 20.18 -30.39 23.59
CA HIS A 504 20.25 -31.68 24.24
C HIS A 504 18.99 -31.84 25.09
N TYR A 505 18.13 -32.78 24.71
CA TYR A 505 16.87 -33.05 25.39
C TYR A 505 16.83 -34.48 25.91
N GLU A 506 16.87 -34.63 27.23
CA GLU A 506 16.71 -35.92 27.90
C GLU A 506 15.22 -36.17 28.19
N ARG A 507 14.65 -37.20 27.55
CA ARG A 507 13.29 -37.65 27.84
C ARG A 507 13.32 -38.72 28.91
N TRP A 508 12.54 -38.56 29.99
CA TRP A 508 12.25 -39.69 30.87
C TRP A 508 11.25 -40.63 30.19
N HIS A 509 11.76 -41.76 29.69
CA HIS A 509 10.95 -42.94 29.41
C HIS A 509 11.34 -44.03 30.41
N TRP A 510 10.34 -44.74 30.93
CA TRP A 510 10.43 -45.72 32.03
C TRP A 510 11.31 -46.96 31.73
N SER A 511 12.06 -46.97 30.63
CA SER A 511 12.97 -48.07 30.29
C SER A 511 14.21 -47.70 29.45
N ASP A 512 14.44 -46.44 29.05
CA ASP A 512 15.68 -46.05 28.37
C ASP A 512 15.96 -44.54 28.41
N LYS A 513 17.22 -44.17 28.70
CA LYS A 513 17.72 -42.79 28.64
C LYS A 513 18.21 -42.48 27.22
N ALA A 514 17.31 -42.18 26.30
CA ALA A 514 17.70 -41.63 25.02
C ALA A 514 17.81 -40.09 25.12
N ALA A 515 19.03 -39.57 25.01
CA ALA A 515 19.28 -38.14 24.84
C ALA A 515 19.05 -37.79 23.36
N ASN A 516 18.06 -36.95 23.07
CA ASN A 516 17.86 -36.42 21.73
C ASN A 516 18.76 -35.20 21.56
N VAL A 517 19.59 -35.22 20.53
CA VAL A 517 20.43 -34.08 20.15
C VAL A 517 19.96 -33.59 18.80
N PHE A 518 19.58 -32.32 18.71
CA PHE A 518 19.11 -31.73 17.45
C PHE A 518 19.55 -30.27 17.35
N ASP A 519 19.86 -29.84 16.14
CA ASP A 519 20.14 -28.43 15.86
C ASP A 519 18.86 -27.69 15.54
N THR A 520 18.79 -26.44 15.97
CA THR A 520 17.67 -25.54 15.66
C THR A 520 18.18 -24.13 15.41
N ASP A 521 17.52 -23.45 14.48
CA ASP A 521 17.74 -22.03 14.19
C ASP A 521 16.82 -21.15 15.07
N ALA A 522 16.85 -19.84 14.82
CA ALA A 522 16.01 -18.91 15.57
C ALA A 522 14.50 -19.08 15.34
N THR A 523 14.07 -19.74 14.25
CA THR A 523 12.68 -19.95 13.86
C THR A 523 12.10 -21.28 14.35
N GLY A 524 12.96 -22.20 14.79
CA GLY A 524 12.55 -23.54 15.20
C GLY A 524 12.50 -24.55 14.06
N THR A 525 13.02 -24.21 12.87
CA THR A 525 13.05 -25.13 11.73
C THR A 525 14.10 -26.22 11.98
N ILE A 526 13.69 -27.48 11.83
CA ILE A 526 14.56 -28.67 11.96
C ILE A 526 14.82 -29.20 10.55
N PRO A 527 16.07 -29.52 10.16
CA PRO A 527 16.34 -30.26 8.93
C PRO A 527 15.50 -31.56 8.89
N GLN A 528 14.74 -31.77 7.82
CA GLN A 528 13.67 -32.79 7.65
C GLN A 528 14.05 -34.27 7.91
N GLU A 529 15.29 -34.58 8.28
CA GLU A 529 15.79 -35.95 8.35
C GLU A 529 15.31 -36.75 9.57
N HIS A 530 14.72 -36.12 10.58
CA HIS A 530 14.31 -36.79 11.82
C HIS A 530 12.80 -36.62 12.04
N GLY A 531 12.02 -37.64 11.65
CA GLY A 531 10.55 -37.69 11.68
C GLY A 531 9.89 -37.67 13.07
N HIS A 532 10.42 -36.91 14.04
CA HIS A 532 9.85 -36.75 15.37
C HIS A 532 9.26 -35.34 15.54
N ARG A 533 7.96 -35.26 15.82
CA ARG A 533 7.31 -34.05 16.35
C ARG A 533 7.87 -33.80 17.76
N TYR A 534 8.85 -32.90 17.89
CA TYR A 534 9.36 -32.48 19.20
C TYR A 534 8.29 -31.69 19.94
N MET A 535 8.18 -31.96 21.25
CA MET A 535 6.99 -31.66 22.04
C MET A 535 6.75 -30.17 22.30
N ASP A 536 5.47 -29.83 22.29
CA ASP A 536 4.89 -28.58 22.78
C ASP A 536 5.34 -28.30 24.22
N SER A 537 6.07 -27.20 24.43
CA SER A 537 6.59 -26.77 25.73
C SER A 537 5.96 -25.46 26.23
N GLY A 538 4.84 -25.04 25.62
CA GLY A 538 4.17 -23.78 25.95
C GLY A 538 3.72 -23.03 24.68
N PRO A 539 3.28 -21.76 24.80
CA PRO A 539 2.52 -21.07 23.75
C PRO A 539 3.20 -20.92 22.36
N LEU A 540 4.50 -21.19 22.25
CA LEU A 540 5.28 -21.14 20.98
C LEU A 540 5.68 -22.53 20.43
N GLY A 541 5.31 -23.63 21.10
CA GLY A 541 5.27 -24.98 20.52
C GLY A 541 6.58 -25.72 20.19
N ILE A 542 7.76 -25.07 20.19
CA ILE A 542 9.03 -25.70 19.76
C ILE A 542 10.13 -25.55 20.83
N ILE A 543 10.74 -26.66 21.27
CA ILE A 543 11.90 -26.65 22.17
C ILE A 543 13.12 -26.13 21.42
N GLY A 544 13.85 -25.20 22.03
CA GLY A 544 15.08 -24.65 21.49
C GLY A 544 14.89 -23.49 20.52
N VAL A 545 13.67 -23.14 20.12
CA VAL A 545 13.45 -21.92 19.32
C VAL A 545 13.90 -20.69 20.10
N MET A 546 14.41 -19.67 19.40
CA MET A 546 14.77 -18.41 20.05
C MET A 546 13.50 -17.68 20.51
N VAL A 547 13.49 -17.22 21.76
CA VAL A 547 12.37 -16.49 22.36
C VAL A 547 12.85 -15.24 23.07
N VAL A 548 12.00 -14.22 23.06
CA VAL A 548 12.20 -12.92 23.71
C VAL A 548 11.11 -12.73 24.76
N THR A 549 11.47 -12.30 25.97
CA THR A 549 10.53 -11.88 27.01
C THR A 549 10.73 -10.41 27.35
N VAL A 550 9.64 -9.70 27.61
CA VAL A 550 9.65 -8.29 28.05
C VAL A 550 8.96 -8.21 29.40
N GLY A 551 9.70 -7.84 30.45
CA GLY A 551 9.14 -7.74 31.80
C GLY A 551 8.53 -9.05 32.30
N SER A 552 7.22 -9.06 32.58
CA SER A 552 6.45 -10.24 33.00
C SER A 552 5.60 -10.84 31.87
N ASP A 553 5.78 -10.37 30.64
CA ASP A 553 4.97 -10.80 29.50
C ASP A 553 5.33 -12.23 29.05
N ALA A 554 4.40 -12.83 28.30
CA ALA A 554 4.63 -14.14 27.68
C ALA A 554 5.77 -14.05 26.64
N PRO A 555 6.58 -15.11 26.48
CA PRO A 555 7.62 -15.14 25.46
C PRO A 555 7.04 -15.04 24.05
N VAL A 556 7.75 -14.34 23.16
CA VAL A 556 7.43 -14.15 21.73
C VAL A 556 8.63 -14.50 20.85
N HIS A 557 8.41 -14.70 19.56
CA HIS A 557 9.49 -14.86 18.58
C HIS A 557 10.25 -13.54 18.35
N PRO A 558 11.54 -13.60 17.93
CA PRO A 558 12.27 -12.43 17.45
C PRO A 558 11.56 -11.74 16.28
N GLY A 559 11.69 -10.42 16.21
CA GLY A 559 10.98 -9.57 15.26
C GLY A 559 10.79 -8.18 15.87
N GLU A 560 9.68 -7.52 15.56
CA GLU A 560 9.29 -6.30 16.27
C GLU A 560 8.78 -6.63 17.68
N ILE A 561 9.54 -6.21 18.69
CA ILE A 561 9.27 -6.48 20.10
C ILE A 561 8.74 -5.21 20.75
N SER A 562 7.55 -5.30 21.31
CA SER A 562 6.90 -4.25 22.10
C SER A 562 6.50 -4.80 23.47
N GLY A 563 6.30 -3.92 24.46
CA GLY A 563 5.96 -4.30 25.83
C GLY A 563 6.53 -3.33 26.85
N GLU A 564 6.43 -3.67 28.14
CA GLU A 564 6.96 -2.86 29.23
C GLU A 564 7.86 -3.71 30.15
N GLY A 565 9.12 -3.29 30.32
CA GLY A 565 10.08 -3.95 31.19
C GLY A 565 11.35 -4.43 30.47
N LYS A 566 12.16 -5.22 31.17
CA LYS A 566 13.46 -5.70 30.70
C LYS A 566 13.32 -6.69 29.56
N VAL A 567 14.19 -6.60 28.56
CA VAL A 567 14.21 -7.52 27.41
C VAL A 567 15.26 -8.61 27.62
N VAL A 568 14.80 -9.85 27.72
CA VAL A 568 15.64 -11.05 27.87
C VAL A 568 15.42 -11.97 26.67
N ILE A 569 16.51 -12.53 26.12
CA ILE A 569 16.46 -13.39 24.93
C ILE A 569 17.24 -14.69 25.15
N GLY A 570 16.72 -15.82 24.68
CA GLY A 570 17.40 -17.11 24.82
C GLY A 570 16.68 -18.25 24.11
N ALA A 571 17.17 -19.47 24.30
CA ALA A 571 16.51 -20.67 23.81
C ALA A 571 15.28 -21.00 24.66
N ASN A 572 14.18 -21.41 24.02
CA ASN A 572 12.99 -21.90 24.70
C ASN A 572 13.25 -23.26 25.34
N LEU A 573 13.54 -23.28 26.64
CA LEU A 573 13.83 -24.49 27.41
C LEU A 573 12.75 -24.70 28.48
N PRO A 574 12.19 -25.93 28.63
CA PRO A 574 11.19 -26.23 29.65
C PRO A 574 11.72 -25.93 31.05
N THR A 575 10.93 -25.20 31.85
CA THR A 575 11.33 -24.70 33.17
C THR A 575 10.91 -25.57 34.34
N LYS A 576 10.03 -26.58 34.14
CA LYS A 576 9.56 -27.50 35.20
C LYS A 576 9.20 -28.90 34.67
N GLY A 577 9.69 -29.95 35.33
CA GLY A 577 9.34 -31.36 35.09
C GLY A 577 10.55 -32.28 35.00
N HIS A 578 10.33 -33.60 34.91
CA HIS A 578 11.37 -34.64 34.88
C HIS A 578 12.34 -34.56 33.68
N ASN A 579 12.20 -33.63 32.73
CA ASN A 579 13.01 -33.58 31.51
C ASN A 579 14.07 -32.48 31.61
N ASN A 580 15.33 -32.84 31.38
CA ASN A 580 16.44 -31.89 31.30
C ASN A 580 16.62 -31.45 29.84
N ALA A 581 16.59 -30.14 29.60
CA ALA A 581 16.94 -29.55 28.32
C ALA A 581 18.10 -28.58 28.50
N THR A 582 19.20 -28.79 27.79
CA THR A 582 20.34 -27.86 27.75
C THR A 582 20.63 -27.49 26.30
N GLY A 583 21.15 -26.29 26.07
CA GLY A 583 21.58 -25.85 24.76
C GLY A 583 23.09 -25.56 24.74
N ALA A 584 23.70 -25.80 23.58
CA ALA A 584 25.08 -25.46 23.29
C ALA A 584 25.17 -24.71 21.96
N GLY A 585 26.09 -23.76 21.84
CA GLY A 585 26.23 -22.91 20.65
C GLY A 585 25.66 -21.51 20.84
N ARG A 586 25.74 -20.70 19.77
CA ARG A 586 25.38 -19.29 19.79
C ARG A 586 24.72 -18.88 18.48
N ILE A 587 23.69 -18.06 18.59
CA ILE A 587 23.07 -17.38 17.44
C ILE A 587 23.38 -15.89 17.54
N ARG A 588 23.94 -15.32 16.47
CA ARG A 588 24.17 -13.88 16.37
C ARG A 588 22.85 -13.15 16.14
N ILE A 589 22.65 -12.03 16.80
CA ILE A 589 21.51 -11.13 16.58
C ILE A 589 22.01 -9.70 16.30
N LYS A 590 21.16 -8.92 15.63
CA LYS A 590 21.24 -7.47 15.58
C LYS A 590 19.98 -6.86 16.17
N VAL A 591 20.15 -5.79 16.95
CA VAL A 591 19.04 -5.04 17.55
C VAL A 591 18.98 -3.67 16.90
N LEU A 592 17.85 -3.36 16.28
CA LEU A 592 17.57 -2.09 15.64
C LEU A 592 16.54 -1.34 16.51
N GLU A 593 16.65 -0.01 16.52
CA GLU A 593 15.52 0.80 16.94
C GLU A 593 14.43 0.61 15.88
N ALA A 594 13.18 0.34 16.28
CA ALA A 594 12.09 0.44 15.33
C ALA A 594 12.07 1.90 14.88
N ASP A 595 12.31 2.16 13.58
CA ASP A 595 12.13 3.49 13.05
C ASP A 595 10.70 3.90 13.45
N ASP A 596 10.55 5.10 14.02
CA ASP A 596 9.25 5.75 14.21
C ASP A 596 8.73 6.14 12.81
N ASP A 597 8.65 5.16 11.90
CA ASP A 597 7.93 5.28 10.67
C ASP A 597 6.54 5.72 11.07
N VAL A 598 6.10 6.72 10.31
CA VAL A 598 4.83 7.37 10.51
C VAL A 598 3.76 6.34 10.15
N ALA A 599 3.50 5.39 11.05
CA ALA A 599 2.18 4.84 11.22
C ALA A 599 1.30 6.07 11.26
N GLU A 600 0.57 6.25 10.15
CA GLU A 600 -0.08 7.48 9.73
C GLU A 600 -0.59 8.19 10.99
N LEU A 601 -0.21 9.46 11.21
CA LEU A 601 -0.99 10.28 12.14
C LEU A 601 -2.44 10.00 11.73
N PRO A 602 -3.30 9.53 12.65
CA PRO A 602 -4.62 9.08 12.25
C PRO A 602 -5.16 10.16 11.33
N GLU A 603 -5.53 9.79 10.09
CA GLU A 603 -6.49 10.62 9.39
C GLU A 603 -7.61 10.74 10.41
N VAL A 604 -7.73 11.92 11.02
CA VAL A 604 -8.77 12.15 12.02
C VAL A 604 -10.03 12.01 11.19
N ALA A 605 -10.56 10.78 11.24
CA ALA A 605 -11.54 10.27 10.32
C ALA A 605 -12.61 11.33 10.25
N ALA A 606 -12.96 11.73 9.02
CA ALA A 606 -14.25 12.36 8.83
C ALA A 606 -15.25 11.42 9.51
N ALA A 607 -15.89 11.90 10.58
CA ALA A 607 -17.04 11.24 11.14
C ALA A 607 -18.15 11.32 10.09
N GLY A 608 -18.04 10.49 9.06
CA GLY A 608 -19.07 10.18 8.09
C GLY A 608 -19.73 8.89 8.55
N GLY A 609 -20.71 9.02 9.43
CA GLY A 609 -21.59 7.90 9.74
C GLY A 609 -22.49 7.60 8.55
N ARG A 610 -22.22 6.49 7.86
CA ARG A 610 -23.12 5.40 7.43
C ARG A 610 -22.61 4.73 6.17
#